data_AF-D4BKI4-F1
#
_entry.id   AF-D4BKI4-F1
#
_cell.length_a   1.000
_cell.length_b   1.000
_cell.length_c   1.000
_cell.angle_alpha   90.00
_cell.angle_beta   90.00
_cell.angle_gamma   90.00
#
_symmetry.space_group_name_H-M   'P 1'
#
loop_
_entity.id
_entity.type
_entity.pdbx_description
1 polymer ?
#
loop_
_entity_poly.entity_id
_entity_poly.type
_entity_poly.pdbx_seq_one_letter_code
_entity_poly.pdbx_strand_id
1 'polypeptide(L)'
;MKICVVNILLGLLMIVGESAANIGYADLTTNVYFVATIKSSTCQMSLEGGTAGGGDSYTIPVGSNGKVGAIDIINGTENAMANFSLDIIECDDGISKINVTVSGTPSSTVSTALKNNHDVNAGGAENVGLTIARQSAMDSPFVINSTLDSERLVWTATEISNKAVPLVARLVKTSDKITAGDFSTIATFNFTYE
;
A
#
# COMPACT_ATOMS: atom_id res chain seq x y z
N MET A 1 -66.59 -41.62 30.94
CA MET A 1 -65.63 -42.72 30.69
C MET A 1 -65.50 -42.96 29.19
N LYS A 2 -64.47 -42.39 28.57
CA LYS A 2 -63.76 -42.95 27.41
C LYS A 2 -62.52 -42.08 27.16
N ILE A 3 -61.41 -42.60 27.65
CA ILE A 3 -60.06 -42.23 27.26
C ILE A 3 -59.86 -42.69 25.82
N CYS A 4 -59.32 -41.82 24.96
CA CYS A 4 -58.61 -42.24 23.77
C CYS A 4 -57.29 -41.47 23.72
N VAL A 5 -56.23 -42.15 24.17
CA VAL A 5 -54.83 -41.79 23.98
C VAL A 5 -54.41 -42.37 22.64
N VAL A 6 -53.99 -41.54 21.68
CA VAL A 6 -53.07 -41.93 20.59
C VAL A 6 -52.22 -40.70 20.30
N ASN A 7 -51.07 -40.56 20.96
CA ASN A 7 -49.75 -41.04 20.53
C ASN A 7 -49.03 -40.03 19.61
N ILE A 8 -48.20 -39.21 20.26
CA ILE A 8 -46.85 -38.77 19.88
C ILE A 8 -46.50 -38.93 18.39
N LEU A 9 -46.32 -37.80 17.70
CA LEU A 9 -45.07 -37.58 16.99
C LEU A 9 -44.74 -36.08 17.02
N LEU A 10 -43.78 -35.76 17.89
CA LEU A 10 -43.09 -34.49 17.96
C LEU A 10 -42.26 -34.36 16.67
N GLY A 11 -42.84 -33.75 15.64
CA GLY A 11 -42.17 -33.44 14.38
C GLY A 11 -41.16 -32.32 14.60
N LEU A 12 -39.93 -32.72 14.88
CA LEU A 12 -38.75 -31.86 14.99
C LEU A 12 -38.62 -31.03 13.71
N LEU A 13 -38.93 -29.73 13.79
CA LEU A 13 -38.57 -28.76 12.76
C LEU A 13 -37.05 -28.59 12.83
N MET A 14 -36.29 -29.42 12.09
CA MET A 14 -34.89 -29.10 11.81
C MET A 14 -34.89 -27.96 10.81
N ILE A 15 -34.91 -26.73 11.32
CA ILE A 15 -34.28 -25.61 10.62
C ILE A 15 -32.82 -26.04 10.54
N VAL A 16 -32.38 -26.47 9.35
CA VAL A 16 -30.97 -26.40 9.02
C VAL A 16 -30.62 -24.94 9.11
N GLY A 17 -30.08 -24.54 10.26
CA GLY A 17 -29.34 -23.30 10.36
C GLY A 17 -28.26 -23.41 9.31
N GLU A 18 -28.41 -22.68 8.22
CA GLU A 18 -27.25 -22.25 7.47
C GLU A 18 -26.39 -21.53 8.50
N SER A 19 -25.43 -22.24 9.07
CA SER A 19 -24.20 -21.58 9.49
C SER A 19 -23.68 -20.99 8.19
N ALA A 20 -24.10 -19.76 7.89
CA ALA A 20 -23.27 -18.85 7.14
C ALA A 20 -21.93 -18.96 7.84
N ALA A 21 -21.00 -19.66 7.19
CA ALA A 21 -19.61 -19.61 7.60
C ALA A 21 -19.35 -18.12 7.75
N ASN A 22 -19.09 -17.70 8.99
CA ASN A 22 -18.67 -16.36 9.27
C ASN A 22 -17.38 -16.20 8.46
N ILE A 23 -17.50 -15.64 7.24
CA ILE A 23 -16.36 -15.26 6.44
C ILE A 23 -15.80 -14.12 7.28
N GLY A 24 -14.85 -14.45 8.14
CA GLY A 24 -14.27 -13.51 9.07
C GLY A 24 -13.76 -12.34 8.26
N TYR A 25 -14.48 -11.22 8.32
CA TYR A 25 -13.96 -9.96 7.83
C TYR A 25 -12.83 -9.61 8.78
N ALA A 26 -11.60 -9.88 8.35
CA ALA A 26 -10.42 -9.39 9.01
C ALA A 26 -10.48 -7.86 8.92
N ASP A 27 -10.62 -7.17 10.05
CA ASP A 27 -10.52 -5.71 10.12
C ASP A 27 -9.06 -5.34 9.86
N LEU A 28 -8.70 -5.22 8.59
CA LEU A 28 -7.38 -4.84 8.12
C LEU A 28 -7.13 -3.33 8.32
N THR A 29 -7.44 -2.81 9.51
CA THR A 29 -7.15 -1.43 9.89
C THR A 29 -5.64 -1.18 9.74
N THR A 30 -5.28 -0.45 8.70
CA THR A 30 -3.91 -0.27 8.22
C THR A 30 -3.54 1.22 8.26
N ASN A 31 -2.82 1.63 9.30
CA ASN A 31 -2.33 2.99 9.42
C ASN A 31 -1.00 3.18 8.68
N VAL A 32 -1.04 3.54 7.40
CA VAL A 32 0.19 3.73 6.60
C VAL A 32 0.86 5.06 6.90
N TYR A 33 2.16 5.01 7.21
CA TYR A 33 3.02 6.18 7.35
C TYR A 33 4.20 6.11 6.40
N PHE A 34 4.04 6.69 5.20
CA PHE A 34 5.15 6.77 4.26
C PHE A 34 6.07 7.96 4.56
N VAL A 35 7.25 7.71 5.13
CA VAL A 35 8.30 8.73 5.29
C VAL A 35 9.29 8.67 4.13
N ALA A 36 9.11 9.52 3.12
CA ALA A 36 10.18 9.87 2.20
C ALA A 36 11.31 10.53 2.99
N THR A 37 12.56 10.18 2.73
CA THR A 37 13.69 11.06 3.04
C THR A 37 14.30 11.44 1.72
N ILE A 38 14.26 12.72 1.38
CA ILE A 38 14.84 13.25 0.16
C ILE A 38 16.32 13.54 0.45
N LYS A 39 17.23 12.99 -0.36
CA LYS A 39 18.68 13.24 -0.22
C LYS A 39 19.13 14.28 -1.27
N SER A 40 19.65 15.42 -0.80
CA SER A 40 20.07 16.67 -1.51
C SER A 40 21.20 16.49 -2.56
N SER A 41 21.42 17.35 -3.58
CA SER A 41 20.56 18.30 -4.37
C SER A 41 21.32 18.84 -5.61
N THR A 42 20.79 18.68 -6.83
CA THR A 42 20.83 19.68 -7.92
C THR A 42 19.42 20.18 -8.28
N CYS A 43 18.40 19.69 -7.55
CA CYS A 43 17.05 20.20 -7.52
C CYS A 43 16.53 20.21 -6.08
N GLN A 44 15.74 21.22 -5.75
CA GLN A 44 14.87 21.25 -4.58
C GLN A 44 13.57 20.50 -4.91
N MET A 45 13.27 19.46 -4.14
CA MET A 45 12.11 18.59 -4.36
C MET A 45 11.07 18.76 -3.25
N SER A 46 9.80 18.50 -3.57
CA SER A 46 8.70 18.38 -2.63
C SER A 46 7.84 17.16 -2.92
N LEU A 47 6.92 16.86 -2.00
CA LEU A 47 5.93 15.81 -2.15
C LEU A 47 4.53 16.39 -1.87
N GLU A 48 3.59 16.19 -2.80
CA GLU A 48 2.16 16.45 -2.58
C GLU A 48 1.39 15.15 -2.34
N GLY A 49 0.25 15.22 -1.65
CA GLY A 49 -0.58 14.04 -1.31
C GLY A 49 -0.31 13.42 0.07
N GLY A 50 0.54 14.05 0.89
CA GLY A 50 0.83 13.63 2.26
C GLY A 50 0.85 14.78 3.27
N THR A 51 1.06 14.44 4.54
CA THR A 51 1.29 15.41 5.62
C THR A 51 2.79 15.52 5.90
N ALA A 52 3.34 16.73 5.94
CA ALA A 52 4.74 16.96 6.27
C ALA A 52 5.01 16.60 7.75
N GLY A 53 6.02 15.76 7.99
CA GLY A 53 6.50 15.38 9.33
C GLY A 53 7.63 16.28 9.88
N GLY A 54 8.11 17.21 9.06
CA GLY A 54 9.27 18.08 9.34
C GLY A 54 10.51 17.65 8.56
N GLY A 55 11.33 18.63 8.13
CA GLY A 55 12.40 18.37 7.16
C GLY A 55 11.84 17.79 5.86
N ASP A 56 12.54 16.81 5.29
CA ASP A 56 12.13 16.13 4.04
C ASP A 56 11.21 14.93 4.26
N SER A 57 10.61 14.81 5.45
CA SER A 57 9.73 13.71 5.83
C SER A 57 8.26 14.01 5.53
N TYR A 58 7.59 13.01 4.97
CA TYR A 58 6.16 13.06 4.67
C TYR A 58 5.45 11.89 5.33
N THR A 59 4.13 11.87 5.25
CA THR A 59 3.28 10.77 5.70
C THR A 59 2.08 10.70 4.78
N ILE A 60 1.95 9.58 4.07
CA ILE A 60 0.83 9.32 3.17
C ILE A 60 -0.02 8.20 3.77
N PRO A 61 -1.23 8.50 4.28
CA PRO A 61 -2.17 7.48 4.70
C PRO A 61 -2.79 6.81 3.47
N VAL A 62 -2.91 5.48 3.49
CA VAL A 62 -3.60 4.71 2.46
C VAL A 62 -5.01 4.39 2.91
N GLY A 63 -5.98 4.56 1.99
CA GLY A 63 -7.39 4.32 2.25
C GLY A 63 -8.09 5.42 3.04
N SER A 64 -9.36 5.18 3.35
CA SER A 64 -10.21 6.15 4.04
C SER A 64 -9.79 6.27 5.51
N ASN A 65 -9.27 7.44 5.90
CA ASN A 65 -8.77 7.72 7.25
C ASN A 65 -7.66 6.75 7.72
N GLY A 66 -6.80 6.27 6.80
CA GLY A 66 -5.75 5.31 7.15
C GLY A 66 -6.32 3.94 7.52
N LYS A 67 -7.35 3.50 6.82
CA LYS A 67 -7.97 2.18 7.00
C LYS A 67 -8.32 1.60 5.64
N VAL A 68 -8.06 0.30 5.48
CA VAL A 68 -8.27 -0.43 4.23
C VAL A 68 -8.88 -1.80 4.55
N GLY A 69 -9.91 -2.22 3.81
CA GLY A 69 -10.47 -3.56 4.00
C GLY A 69 -9.54 -4.65 3.47
N ALA A 70 -9.59 -5.84 4.08
CA ALA A 70 -8.90 -7.03 3.59
C ALA A 70 -9.17 -7.31 2.11
N ILE A 71 -10.46 -7.22 1.77
CA ILE A 71 -10.99 -7.48 0.45
C ILE A 71 -10.50 -6.42 -0.54
N ASP A 72 -10.33 -5.17 -0.12
CA ASP A 72 -9.81 -4.10 -0.96
C ASP A 72 -8.35 -4.37 -1.37
N ILE A 73 -7.52 -4.89 -0.44
CA ILE A 73 -6.13 -5.29 -0.70
C ILE A 73 -6.09 -6.51 -1.63
N ILE A 74 -6.91 -7.53 -1.35
CA ILE A 74 -6.95 -8.77 -2.14
C ILE A 74 -7.37 -8.50 -3.59
N ASN A 75 -8.36 -7.62 -3.77
CA ASN A 75 -8.90 -7.28 -5.08
C ASN A 75 -8.13 -6.12 -5.76
N GLY A 76 -7.16 -5.51 -5.09
CA GLY A 76 -6.37 -4.39 -5.62
C GLY A 76 -7.22 -3.17 -5.96
N THR A 77 -8.25 -2.87 -5.17
CA THR A 77 -9.16 -1.76 -5.42
C THR A 77 -8.50 -0.40 -5.12
N GLU A 78 -9.12 0.68 -5.59
CA GLU A 78 -8.66 2.05 -5.32
C GLU A 78 -8.66 2.40 -3.83
N ASN A 79 -9.49 1.73 -3.00
CA ASN A 79 -9.48 1.91 -1.55
C ASN A 79 -8.15 1.49 -0.90
N ALA A 80 -7.39 0.62 -1.56
CA ALA A 80 -6.06 0.18 -1.12
C ALA A 80 -4.93 1.03 -1.70
N MET A 81 -5.25 2.20 -2.26
CA MET A 81 -4.30 3.10 -2.93
C MET A 81 -4.25 4.48 -2.26
N ALA A 82 -3.13 5.16 -2.44
CA ALA A 82 -2.96 6.58 -2.18
C ALA A 82 -2.16 7.21 -3.31
N ASN A 83 -2.67 8.32 -3.86
CA ASN A 83 -1.98 9.09 -4.88
C ASN A 83 -1.14 10.17 -4.21
N PHE A 84 0.03 10.40 -4.77
CA PHE A 84 0.96 11.44 -4.35
C PHE A 84 1.82 11.85 -5.55
N SER A 85 2.58 12.94 -5.43
CA SER A 85 3.53 13.31 -6.48
C SER A 85 4.89 13.67 -5.88
N LEU A 86 5.93 13.50 -6.69
CA LEU A 86 7.24 14.09 -6.44
C LEU A 86 7.37 15.29 -7.37
N ASP A 87 7.59 16.46 -6.78
CA ASP A 87 7.55 17.73 -7.50
C ASP A 87 8.89 18.45 -7.41
N ILE A 88 9.27 19.11 -8.50
CA ILE A 88 10.44 19.98 -8.56
C ILE A 88 9.97 21.38 -8.14
N ILE A 89 10.51 21.88 -7.04
CA ILE A 89 10.37 23.29 -6.68
C ILE A 89 11.31 24.12 -7.57
N GLU A 90 12.60 23.78 -7.52
CA GLU A 90 13.67 24.47 -8.23
C GLU A 90 14.74 23.46 -8.67
N CYS A 91 15.42 23.73 -9.78
CA CYS A 91 16.57 22.96 -10.25
C CYS A 91 17.62 23.92 -10.78
N ASP A 92 18.89 23.53 -10.64
CA ASP A 92 19.99 24.18 -11.35
C ASP A 92 19.84 24.00 -12.86
N ASP A 93 20.37 24.95 -13.63
CA ASP A 93 20.37 24.86 -15.10
C ASP A 93 21.19 23.65 -15.57
N GLY A 94 20.70 22.97 -16.61
CA GLY A 94 21.41 21.88 -17.27
C GLY A 94 21.06 20.47 -16.81
N ILE A 95 20.13 20.29 -15.87
CA ILE A 95 19.60 18.96 -15.52
C ILE A 95 18.80 18.38 -16.69
N SER A 96 19.33 17.31 -17.25
CA SER A 96 18.73 16.61 -18.40
C SER A 96 18.09 15.29 -18.01
N LYS A 97 18.54 14.69 -16.88
CA LYS A 97 17.98 13.44 -16.34
C LYS A 97 17.85 13.49 -14.83
N ILE A 98 16.76 12.90 -14.36
CA ILE A 98 16.50 12.66 -12.94
C ILE A 98 16.11 11.18 -12.80
N ASN A 99 16.94 10.42 -12.10
CA ASN A 99 16.64 9.03 -11.76
C ASN A 99 16.40 8.94 -10.25
N VAL A 100 15.42 8.12 -9.86
CA VAL A 100 15.00 7.96 -8.48
C VAL A 100 14.96 6.49 -8.13
N THR A 101 15.79 6.09 -7.19
CA THR A 101 15.73 4.76 -6.58
C THR A 101 14.84 4.82 -5.34
N VAL A 102 13.80 3.99 -5.33
CA VAL A 102 12.96 3.75 -4.16
C VAL A 102 13.66 2.75 -3.25
N SER A 103 14.14 3.20 -2.10
CA SER A 103 14.80 2.33 -1.12
C SER A 103 13.92 2.02 0.07
N GLY A 104 14.14 0.87 0.69
CA GLY A 104 13.43 0.43 1.88
C GLY A 104 13.69 -1.05 2.16
N THR A 105 12.91 -1.64 3.06
CA THR A 105 12.97 -3.08 3.32
C THR A 105 12.00 -3.80 2.36
N PRO A 106 12.49 -4.59 1.39
CA PRO A 106 11.61 -5.32 0.48
C PRO A 106 10.93 -6.48 1.20
N SER A 107 9.74 -6.87 0.70
CA SER A 107 9.15 -8.16 1.00
C SER A 107 10.06 -9.29 0.50
N SER A 108 10.13 -10.38 1.26
CA SER A 108 10.91 -11.56 0.89
C SER A 108 10.34 -12.33 -0.32
N THR A 109 9.07 -12.11 -0.67
CA THR A 109 8.37 -12.84 -1.74
C THR A 109 8.01 -11.95 -2.94
N VAL A 110 7.93 -10.63 -2.74
CA VAL A 110 7.54 -9.65 -3.78
C VAL A 110 8.53 -8.49 -3.74
N SER A 111 9.52 -8.51 -4.62
CA SER A 111 10.65 -7.54 -4.60
C SER A 111 10.24 -6.08 -4.84
N THR A 112 9.07 -5.83 -5.42
CA THR A 112 8.50 -4.50 -5.65
C THR A 112 7.69 -3.98 -4.48
N ALA A 113 7.41 -4.81 -3.47
CA ALA A 113 6.64 -4.44 -2.30
C ALA A 113 7.56 -4.15 -1.11
N LEU A 114 7.31 -3.04 -0.42
CA LEU A 114 7.89 -2.74 0.87
C LEU A 114 7.23 -3.60 1.95
N LYS A 115 8.06 -4.16 2.83
CA LYS A 115 7.63 -4.97 3.97
C LYS A 115 6.93 -4.10 5.01
N ASN A 116 5.96 -4.68 5.70
CA ASN A 116 5.47 -4.14 6.96
C ASN A 116 6.59 -4.06 8.00
N ASN A 117 6.79 -2.88 8.59
CA ASN A 117 7.74 -2.64 9.68
C ASN A 117 7.12 -2.92 11.06
N HIS A 118 5.80 -3.14 11.14
CA HIS A 118 5.14 -3.55 12.36
C HIS A 118 5.29 -5.07 12.57
N ASP A 119 5.72 -5.48 13.76
CA ASP A 119 5.88 -6.90 14.09
C ASP A 119 4.51 -7.60 14.16
N VAL A 120 4.41 -8.79 13.59
CA VAL A 120 3.17 -9.58 13.57
C VAL A 120 2.70 -9.93 14.99
N ASN A 121 3.63 -10.25 15.89
CA ASN A 121 3.30 -10.54 17.30
C ASN A 121 2.88 -9.30 18.08
N ALA A 122 3.16 -8.11 17.54
CA ALA A 122 2.70 -6.84 18.09
C ALA A 122 1.36 -6.38 17.48
N GLY A 123 0.73 -7.19 16.62
CA GLY A 123 -0.53 -6.83 15.93
C GLY A 123 -0.32 -6.27 14.53
N GLY A 124 0.85 -6.47 13.92
CA GLY A 124 1.10 -6.10 12.54
C GLY A 124 0.40 -7.03 11.54
N ALA A 125 -0.08 -6.47 10.43
CA ALA A 125 -0.61 -7.25 9.30
C ALA A 125 0.49 -8.15 8.72
N GLU A 126 0.15 -9.42 8.47
CA GLU A 126 1.04 -10.39 7.85
C GLU A 126 0.71 -10.56 6.36
N ASN A 127 1.74 -10.79 5.55
CA ASN A 127 1.66 -10.98 4.11
C ASN A 127 1.01 -9.82 3.35
N VAL A 128 1.12 -8.61 3.88
CA VAL A 128 0.77 -7.36 3.23
C VAL A 128 2.06 -6.59 2.95
N GLY A 129 2.13 -5.97 1.78
CA GLY A 129 3.22 -5.08 1.38
C GLY A 129 2.69 -3.82 0.72
N LEU A 130 3.56 -2.84 0.49
CA LEU A 130 3.22 -1.59 -0.21
C LEU A 130 4.08 -1.45 -1.47
N THR A 131 3.46 -1.39 -2.63
CA THR A 131 4.14 -1.11 -3.90
C THR A 131 4.05 0.37 -4.24
N ILE A 132 5.04 0.90 -4.95
CA ILE A 132 5.02 2.25 -5.51
C ILE A 132 5.18 2.16 -7.01
N ALA A 133 4.31 2.85 -7.75
CA ALA A 133 4.31 2.86 -9.21
C ALA A 133 3.97 4.26 -9.74
N ARG A 134 4.15 4.48 -11.04
CA ARG A 134 3.53 5.62 -11.72
C ARG A 134 2.02 5.48 -11.71
N GLN A 135 1.31 6.59 -11.53
CA GLN A 135 -0.15 6.57 -11.65
C GLN A 135 -0.60 6.15 -13.07
N SER A 136 0.18 6.47 -14.09
CA SER A 136 -0.07 6.06 -15.48
C SER A 136 0.27 4.59 -15.80
N ALA A 137 0.95 3.89 -14.88
CA ALA A 137 1.41 2.51 -15.07
C ALA A 137 1.39 1.75 -13.74
N MET A 138 0.22 1.68 -13.11
CA MET A 138 0.04 1.16 -11.74
C MET A 138 0.43 -0.33 -11.60
N ASP A 139 0.39 -1.08 -12.69
CA ASP A 139 0.74 -2.52 -12.71
C ASP A 139 2.22 -2.78 -12.99
N SER A 140 3.02 -1.71 -13.10
CA SER A 140 4.48 -1.76 -13.23
C SER A 140 5.14 -1.05 -12.04
N PRO A 141 5.06 -1.60 -10.82
CA PRO A 141 5.68 -1.00 -9.64
C PRO A 141 7.20 -1.08 -9.71
N PHE A 142 7.86 -0.11 -9.07
CA PHE A 142 9.31 -0.06 -8.97
C PHE A 142 9.85 -1.20 -8.11
N VAL A 143 11.01 -1.75 -8.48
CA VAL A 143 11.71 -2.74 -7.67
C VAL A 143 12.45 -2.03 -6.54
N ILE A 144 12.19 -2.44 -5.30
CA ILE A 144 12.77 -1.80 -4.13
C ILE A 144 14.29 -2.00 -4.11
N ASN A 145 15.02 -0.91 -3.88
CA ASN A 145 16.49 -0.80 -3.90
C ASN A 145 17.14 -1.02 -5.28
N SER A 146 16.38 -1.12 -6.37
CA SER A 146 16.98 -1.28 -7.71
C SER A 146 17.59 0.01 -8.25
N THR A 147 18.72 -0.14 -8.94
CA THR A 147 19.42 0.91 -9.69
C THR A 147 19.30 0.75 -11.20
N LEU A 148 18.57 -0.27 -11.67
CA LEU A 148 18.33 -0.50 -13.09
C LEU A 148 17.24 0.44 -13.62
N ASP A 149 17.47 1.09 -14.76
CA ASP A 149 16.53 2.05 -15.37
C ASP A 149 15.16 1.45 -15.70
N SER A 150 15.11 0.15 -15.99
CA SER A 150 13.85 -0.57 -16.24
C SER A 150 13.03 -0.84 -14.98
N GLU A 151 13.62 -0.66 -13.80
CA GLU A 151 13.04 -1.07 -12.51
C GLU A 151 12.90 0.10 -11.52
N ARG A 152 13.54 1.24 -11.79
CA ARG A 152 13.48 2.47 -11.00
C ARG A 152 12.66 3.55 -11.70
N LEU A 153 12.47 4.68 -11.01
CA LEU A 153 11.83 5.84 -11.63
C LEU A 153 12.88 6.64 -12.43
N VAL A 154 12.81 6.59 -13.75
CA VAL A 154 13.55 7.47 -14.67
C VAL A 154 12.60 8.56 -15.14
N TRP A 155 12.80 9.81 -14.74
CA TRP A 155 11.91 10.91 -15.14
C TRP A 155 11.97 11.11 -16.66
N THR A 156 10.80 11.29 -17.26
CA THR A 156 10.67 11.66 -18.66
C THR A 156 10.91 13.16 -18.85
N ALA A 157 11.24 13.57 -20.08
CA ALA A 157 11.39 14.99 -20.41
C ALA A 157 10.10 15.79 -20.09
N THR A 158 8.93 15.17 -20.29
CA THR A 158 7.64 15.78 -19.94
C THR A 158 7.48 15.95 -18.43
N GLU A 159 7.83 14.94 -17.63
CA GLU A 159 7.77 15.01 -16.16
C GLU A 159 8.71 16.10 -15.61
N ILE A 160 9.94 16.23 -16.17
CA ILE A 160 10.89 17.30 -15.81
C ILE A 160 10.31 18.67 -16.21
N SER A 161 9.79 18.81 -17.44
CA SER A 161 9.17 20.05 -17.91
C SER A 161 7.93 20.46 -17.11
N ASN A 162 7.14 19.49 -16.68
CA ASN A 162 5.95 19.70 -15.86
C ASN A 162 6.28 19.85 -14.38
N LYS A 163 7.54 19.60 -13.99
CA LYS A 163 8.02 19.65 -12.61
C LYS A 163 7.30 18.70 -11.66
N ALA A 164 6.73 17.60 -12.17
CA ALA A 164 5.93 16.69 -11.36
C ALA A 164 5.91 15.28 -11.94
N VAL A 165 5.97 14.28 -11.04
CA VAL A 165 5.70 12.87 -11.35
C VAL A 165 4.55 12.37 -10.47
N PRO A 166 3.36 12.11 -11.04
CA PRO A 166 2.26 11.48 -10.34
C PRO A 166 2.54 10.00 -10.05
N LEU A 167 2.44 9.61 -8.79
CA LEU A 167 2.73 8.29 -8.26
C LEU A 167 1.53 7.73 -7.49
N VAL A 168 1.51 6.41 -7.37
CA VAL A 168 0.55 5.68 -6.55
C VAL A 168 1.29 4.75 -5.60
N ALA A 169 0.91 4.79 -4.33
CA ALA A 169 1.24 3.77 -3.35
C ALA A 169 0.05 2.81 -3.21
N ARG A 170 0.27 1.51 -3.31
CA ARG A 170 -0.79 0.49 -3.27
C ARG A 170 -0.44 -0.62 -2.30
N LEU A 171 -1.35 -0.94 -1.38
CA LEU A 171 -1.26 -2.15 -0.56
C LEU A 171 -1.53 -3.37 -1.42
N VAL A 172 -0.69 -4.39 -1.29
CA VAL A 172 -0.77 -5.64 -2.03
C VAL A 172 -0.60 -6.82 -1.09
N LYS A 173 -1.20 -7.96 -1.46
CA LYS A 173 -0.87 -9.23 -0.84
C LYS A 173 0.51 -9.70 -1.31
N THR A 174 1.32 -10.21 -0.40
CA THR A 174 2.63 -10.83 -0.70
C THR A 174 2.61 -12.35 -0.55
N SER A 175 1.46 -12.91 -0.17
CA SER A 175 1.13 -14.33 -0.13
C SER A 175 -0.37 -14.51 -0.38
N ASP A 176 -0.84 -15.74 -0.60
CA ASP A 176 -2.27 -16.02 -0.85
C ASP A 176 -3.15 -15.85 0.39
N LYS A 177 -2.54 -15.82 1.58
CA LYS A 177 -3.23 -15.58 2.84
C LYS A 177 -2.67 -14.32 3.48
N ILE A 178 -3.53 -13.36 3.76
CA ILE A 178 -3.17 -12.15 4.51
C ILE A 178 -3.88 -12.16 5.87
N THR A 179 -3.26 -11.55 6.88
CA THR A 179 -3.88 -11.36 8.20
C THR A 179 -4.06 -9.88 8.49
N ALA A 180 -5.11 -9.57 9.26
CA ALA A 180 -5.37 -8.23 9.73
C ALA A 180 -4.36 -7.75 10.77
N GLY A 181 -4.10 -6.45 10.73
CA GLY A 181 -3.27 -5.76 11.70
C GLY A 181 -2.79 -4.42 11.17
N ASP A 182 -2.01 -3.75 12.00
CA ASP A 182 -1.38 -2.49 11.64
C ASP A 182 -0.34 -2.69 10.54
N PHE A 183 -0.24 -1.75 9.62
CA PHE A 183 0.79 -1.75 8.61
C PHE A 183 1.42 -0.37 8.51
N SER A 184 2.74 -0.33 8.63
CA SER A 184 3.54 0.88 8.44
C SER A 184 4.84 0.51 7.75
N THR A 185 5.34 1.35 6.87
CA THR A 185 6.60 1.12 6.16
C THR A 185 7.25 2.43 5.76
N ILE A 186 8.57 2.42 5.63
CA ILE A 186 9.35 3.60 5.24
C ILE A 186 9.92 3.32 3.85
N ALA A 187 9.76 4.28 2.93
CA ALA A 187 10.55 4.27 1.71
C ALA A 187 11.19 5.61 1.43
N THR A 188 12.44 5.52 0.99
CA THR A 188 13.33 6.65 0.76
C THR A 188 13.49 6.85 -0.75
N PHE A 189 13.20 8.05 -1.24
CA PHE A 189 13.47 8.41 -2.64
C PHE A 189 14.89 8.97 -2.76
N ASN A 190 15.77 8.22 -3.40
CA ASN A 190 17.15 8.61 -3.64
C ASN A 190 17.30 9.14 -5.05
N PHE A 191 17.59 10.43 -5.19
CA PHE A 191 17.71 11.11 -6.48
C PHE A 191 19.16 11.09 -6.98
N THR A 192 19.32 10.88 -8.28
CA THR A 192 20.58 11.04 -9.01
C THR A 192 20.31 11.85 -10.28
N TYR A 193 21.23 12.76 -10.59
CA TYR A 193 21.07 13.78 -11.63
C TYR A 193 22.21 13.72 -12.65
N GLU A 194 21.89 13.97 -13.92
CA GLU A 194 22.85 14.07 -15.04
C GLU A 194 22.56 15.25 -15.97
#